data_AF-A0A371I3B0-F1
#
_entry.id   AF-A0A371I3B0-F1
#
_cell.length_a   1.000
_cell.length_b   1.000
_cell.length_c   1.000
_cell.angle_alpha   90.00
_cell.angle_beta   90.00
_cell.angle_gamma   90.00
#
_symmetry.space_group_name_H-M   'P 1'
#
loop_
_entity.id
_entity.type
_entity.pdbx_description
1 polymer ?
#
loop_
_entity_poly.entity_id
_entity_poly.type
_entity_poly.pdbx_seq_one_letter_code
_entity_poly.pdbx_strand_id
1 'polypeptide(L)'
;MGKSVKELGVEDFVNAGLTVGEANELYGVLRDILSLSPPQPSHIWRHLVTLRALKPSFPHSLHQLLYYSVYHSAFQPQHPSLPLYCFPSLEHSKRSNLGRLMETHGPNLLGPSYKDPITSFPLFHNSTGHFFSRNFRFPLLNLQTAF
;
A
#
# COMPACT_ATOMS: atom_id res chain seq x y z
N MET A 1 15.74 -14.93 12.05
CA MET A 1 15.51 -15.44 10.68
C MET A 1 14.02 -15.72 10.55
N GLY A 2 13.32 -15.06 9.62
CA GLY A 2 11.86 -15.19 9.47
C GLY A 2 11.43 -16.44 8.71
N LYS A 3 10.15 -16.81 8.78
CA LYS A 3 9.56 -17.93 8.04
C LYS A 3 9.50 -17.63 6.53
N SER A 4 9.69 -18.63 5.67
CA SER A 4 9.38 -18.55 4.25
C SER A 4 7.86 -18.50 4.03
N VAL A 5 7.43 -17.98 2.88
CA VAL A 5 6.00 -17.87 2.55
C VAL A 5 5.25 -19.22 2.59
N LYS A 6 5.95 -20.34 2.37
CA LYS A 6 5.35 -21.68 2.40
C LYS A 6 5.05 -22.14 3.83
N GLU A 7 5.82 -21.66 4.80
CA GLU A 7 5.75 -22.00 6.22
C GLU A 7 4.76 -21.11 7.00
N LEU A 8 4.23 -20.06 6.36
CA LEU A 8 3.23 -19.19 7.00
C LEU A 8 1.91 -19.93 7.24
N GLY A 9 1.45 -19.90 8.48
CA GLY A 9 0.16 -20.41 8.92
C GLY A 9 -0.87 -19.30 9.18
N VAL A 10 -2.12 -19.70 9.40
CA VAL A 10 -3.19 -18.79 9.83
C VAL A 10 -2.82 -18.05 11.12
N GLU A 11 -2.15 -18.75 12.05
CA GLU A 11 -1.65 -18.18 13.30
C GLU A 11 -0.70 -17.00 13.10
N ASP A 12 0.14 -17.03 12.07
CA ASP A 12 1.09 -15.95 11.79
C ASP A 12 0.35 -14.68 11.36
N PHE A 13 -0.76 -14.83 10.64
CA PHE A 13 -1.60 -13.71 10.21
C PHE A 13 -2.42 -13.14 11.36
N VAL A 14 -2.92 -13.99 12.26
CA VAL A 14 -3.61 -13.55 13.47
C VAL A 14 -2.64 -12.79 14.38
N ASN A 15 -1.43 -13.31 14.58
CA ASN A 15 -0.38 -12.63 15.35
C ASN A 15 0.06 -11.31 14.69
N ALA A 16 -0.03 -11.22 13.37
CA ALA A 16 0.22 -9.98 12.63
C ALA A 16 -0.94 -8.98 12.71
N GLY A 17 -2.06 -9.32 13.36
CA GLY A 17 -3.17 -8.42 13.68
C GLY A 17 -4.43 -8.60 12.82
N LEU A 18 -4.56 -9.68 12.06
CA LEU A 18 -5.82 -10.01 11.39
C LEU A 18 -6.82 -10.71 12.32
N THR A 19 -8.10 -10.57 12.01
CA THR A 19 -9.13 -11.43 12.59
C THR A 19 -8.99 -12.86 12.05
N VAL A 20 -9.53 -13.85 12.78
CA VAL A 20 -9.49 -15.26 12.35
C VAL A 20 -10.16 -15.46 10.99
N GLY A 21 -11.26 -14.74 10.70
CA GLY A 21 -11.94 -14.80 9.41
C GLY A 21 -11.05 -14.30 8.26
N GLU A 22 -10.51 -13.09 8.40
CA GLU A 22 -9.61 -12.51 7.40
C GLU A 22 -8.33 -13.32 7.21
N ALA A 23 -7.80 -13.90 8.30
CA ALA A 23 -6.62 -14.75 8.25
C ALA A 23 -6.87 -16.03 7.45
N ASN A 24 -8.04 -16.66 7.60
CA ASN A 24 -8.41 -17.84 6.82
C ASN A 24 -8.63 -17.52 5.33
N GLU A 25 -9.32 -16.42 5.03
CA GLU A 25 -9.50 -15.96 3.64
C GLU A 25 -8.15 -15.71 2.95
N LEU A 26 -7.27 -14.95 3.61
CA LEU A 26 -5.94 -14.65 3.09
C LEU A 26 -5.08 -15.91 2.95
N TYR A 27 -5.17 -16.84 3.90
CA TYR A 27 -4.47 -18.12 3.83
C TYR A 27 -4.92 -18.95 2.62
N GLY A 28 -6.23 -19.04 2.37
CA GLY A 28 -6.77 -19.72 1.19
C GLY A 28 -6.20 -19.15 -0.11
N VAL A 29 -6.33 -17.82 -0.28
CA VAL A 29 -5.79 -17.11 -1.46
C VAL A 29 -4.28 -17.34 -1.60
N LEU A 30 -3.53 -17.31 -0.49
CA LEU A 30 -2.08 -17.54 -0.53
C LEU A 30 -1.76 -18.97 -1.01
N ARG A 31 -2.49 -19.99 -0.54
CA ARG A 31 -2.28 -21.38 -0.94
C ARG A 31 -2.60 -21.60 -2.42
N ASP A 32 -3.63 -20.95 -2.93
CA ASP A 32 -3.97 -20.96 -4.37
C ASP A 32 -2.87 -20.30 -5.21
N ILE A 33 -2.33 -19.17 -4.76
CA ILE A 33 -1.21 -18.52 -5.47
C ILE A 33 0.03 -19.42 -5.48
N LEU A 34 0.34 -20.07 -4.35
CA LEU A 34 1.51 -20.94 -4.22
C LEU A 34 1.38 -22.23 -5.04
N SER A 35 0.16 -22.72 -5.29
CA SER A 35 -0.06 -23.89 -6.15
C SER A 35 0.05 -23.55 -7.63
N LEU A 36 -0.32 -22.32 -8.03
CA LEU A 36 -0.31 -21.87 -9.43
C LEU A 36 1.02 -21.24 -9.89
N SER A 37 1.81 -20.70 -8.96
CA SER A 37 2.96 -19.87 -9.32
C SER A 37 4.28 -20.66 -9.34
N PRO A 38 5.17 -20.40 -10.32
CA PRO A 38 6.55 -20.86 -10.24
C PRO A 38 7.21 -20.33 -8.96
N PRO A 39 8.24 -21.01 -8.41
CA PRO A 39 8.82 -20.72 -7.09
C PRO A 39 9.59 -19.38 -7.02
N GLN A 40 9.41 -18.48 -7.99
CA GLN A 40 10.10 -17.21 -8.06
C GLN A 40 9.36 -16.13 -7.25
N PRO A 41 10.03 -15.46 -6.29
CA PRO A 41 9.41 -14.48 -5.40
C PRO A 41 8.64 -13.36 -6.10
N SER A 42 9.16 -12.85 -7.22
CA SER A 42 8.51 -11.79 -8.00
C SER A 42 7.17 -12.22 -8.60
N HIS A 43 7.02 -13.48 -8.98
CA HIS A 43 5.76 -14.02 -9.51
C HIS A 43 4.71 -14.14 -8.40
N ILE A 44 5.12 -14.68 -7.24
CA ILE A 44 4.25 -14.78 -6.06
C ILE A 44 3.78 -13.38 -5.63
N TRP A 45 4.72 -12.43 -5.51
CA TRP A 45 4.40 -11.06 -5.14
C TRP A 45 3.47 -10.38 -6.15
N ARG A 46 3.73 -10.55 -7.45
CA ARG A 46 2.87 -10.02 -8.52
C ARG A 46 1.45 -10.57 -8.42
N HIS A 47 1.28 -11.88 -8.22
CA HIS A 47 -0.05 -12.48 -8.09
C HIS A 47 -0.80 -11.96 -6.85
N LEU A 48 -0.13 -11.82 -5.70
CA LEU A 48 -0.72 -11.24 -4.49
C LEU A 48 -1.28 -9.84 -4.72
N VAL A 49 -0.51 -8.99 -5.43
CA VAL A 49 -0.92 -7.63 -5.77
C VAL A 49 -2.04 -7.62 -6.82
N THR A 50 -1.94 -8.43 -7.88
CA THR A 50 -2.95 -8.51 -8.94
C THR A 50 -4.30 -8.97 -8.40
N LEU A 51 -4.33 -9.94 -7.49
CA LEU A 51 -5.54 -10.44 -6.85
C LEU A 51 -6.07 -9.51 -5.75
N ARG A 52 -5.37 -8.39 -5.48
CA ARG A 52 -5.69 -7.45 -4.39
C ARG A 52 -5.83 -8.16 -3.03
N ALA A 53 -5.04 -9.20 -2.82
CA ALA A 53 -5.04 -9.98 -1.57
C ALA A 53 -4.57 -9.13 -0.38
N LEU A 54 -3.72 -8.12 -0.64
CA LEU A 54 -3.24 -7.16 0.34
C LEU A 54 -4.09 -5.88 0.30
N LYS A 55 -5.00 -5.73 1.28
CA LYS A 55 -5.78 -4.51 1.45
C LYS A 55 -4.94 -3.42 2.14
N PRO A 56 -5.04 -2.14 1.74
CA PRO A 56 -4.35 -1.05 2.45
C PRO A 56 -4.76 -0.88 3.92
N SER A 57 -5.93 -1.39 4.30
CA SER A 57 -6.44 -1.38 5.67
C SER A 57 -5.79 -2.42 6.58
N PHE A 58 -5.01 -3.34 6.04
CA PHE A 58 -4.38 -4.38 6.85
C PHE A 58 -3.25 -3.82 7.71
N PRO A 59 -2.95 -4.47 8.84
CA PRO A 59 -1.86 -4.05 9.71
C PRO A 59 -0.53 -4.00 8.98
N HIS A 60 0.27 -2.99 9.27
CA HIS A 60 1.62 -2.86 8.70
C HIS A 60 2.49 -4.10 8.99
N SER A 61 2.36 -4.69 10.18
CA SER A 61 3.00 -5.95 10.57
C SER A 61 2.72 -7.09 9.60
N LEU A 62 1.49 -7.19 9.07
CA LEU A 62 1.11 -8.20 8.09
C LEU A 62 1.77 -7.95 6.73
N HIS A 63 1.74 -6.70 6.24
CA HIS A 63 2.41 -6.33 4.99
C HIS A 63 3.90 -6.64 5.06
N GLN A 64 4.53 -6.34 6.19
CA GLN A 64 5.95 -6.58 6.43
C GLN A 64 6.25 -8.08 6.48
N LEU A 65 5.45 -8.85 7.23
CA LEU A 65 5.57 -10.30 7.33
C LEU A 65 5.53 -10.95 5.94
N LEU A 66 4.49 -10.68 5.16
CA LEU A 66 4.33 -11.28 3.83
C LEU A 66 5.46 -10.88 2.88
N TYR A 67 5.88 -9.61 2.90
CA TYR A 67 6.98 -9.15 2.07
C TYR A 67 8.27 -9.94 2.34
N TYR A 68 8.68 -10.00 3.61
CA TYR A 68 9.91 -10.70 3.98
C TYR A 68 9.81 -12.21 3.79
N SER A 69 8.63 -12.81 3.98
CA SER A 69 8.41 -14.23 3.76
C SER A 69 8.42 -14.62 2.28
N VAL A 70 7.87 -13.77 1.39
CA VAL A 70 7.92 -14.01 -0.07
C VAL A 70 9.34 -13.90 -0.59
N TYR A 71 10.08 -12.88 -0.15
CA TYR A 71 11.46 -12.66 -0.56
C TYR A 71 12.49 -13.40 0.31
N HIS A 72 12.06 -14.30 1.20
CA HIS A 72 12.92 -14.99 2.16
C HIS A 72 14.15 -15.64 1.50
N SER A 73 13.95 -16.37 0.39
CA SER A 73 15.03 -17.03 -0.36
C SER A 73 15.93 -16.06 -1.12
N ALA A 74 15.46 -14.85 -1.38
CA ALA A 74 16.13 -13.85 -2.19
C ALA A 74 17.05 -12.94 -1.34
N PHE A 75 16.89 -12.92 -0.01
CA PHE A 75 17.83 -12.27 0.93
C PHE A 75 19.14 -13.04 1.14
N GLN A 76 19.33 -14.18 0.47
CA GLN A 76 20.64 -14.83 0.44
C GLN A 76 21.64 -13.99 -0.35
N PRO A 77 22.95 -14.00 0.01
CA PRO A 77 23.98 -13.07 -0.49
C PRO A 77 24.22 -13.03 -2.01
N GLN A 78 23.44 -13.78 -2.80
CA GLN A 78 23.60 -13.93 -4.25
C GLN A 78 22.68 -13.01 -5.07
N HIS A 79 21.79 -12.21 -4.44
CA HIS A 79 20.86 -11.32 -5.14
C HIS A 79 21.01 -9.85 -4.70
N PRO A 80 21.67 -8.98 -5.49
CA PRO A 80 21.93 -7.58 -5.13
C PRO A 80 20.72 -6.64 -5.25
N SER A 81 19.61 -7.06 -5.87
CA SER A 81 18.50 -6.18 -6.26
C SER A 81 17.15 -6.71 -5.82
N LEU A 82 16.95 -6.80 -4.50
CA LEU A 82 15.61 -6.96 -3.96
C LEU A 82 14.88 -5.64 -4.03
N PRO A 83 13.55 -5.64 -4.29
CA PRO A 83 12.76 -4.46 -4.02
C PRO A 83 12.96 -4.03 -2.57
N LEU A 84 12.88 -2.74 -2.29
CA LEU A 84 12.82 -2.28 -0.90
C LEU A 84 11.38 -2.46 -0.40
N TYR A 85 11.24 -2.85 0.87
CA TYR A 85 9.94 -2.82 1.52
C TYR A 85 9.49 -1.36 1.65
N CYS A 86 8.51 -0.96 0.84
CA CYS A 86 8.06 0.43 0.71
C CYS A 86 6.61 0.65 1.15
N PHE A 87 6.04 -0.20 2.03
CA PHE A 87 4.75 0.09 2.64
C PHE A 87 4.97 0.96 3.88
N PRO A 88 4.58 2.25 3.89
CA PRO A 88 4.77 3.08 5.06
C PRO A 88 3.82 2.63 6.17
N SER A 89 4.31 2.58 7.40
CA SER A 89 3.43 2.49 8.58
C SER A 89 2.57 3.76 8.67
N LEU A 90 1.49 3.71 9.46
CA LEU A 90 0.69 4.91 9.71
C LEU A 90 1.54 6.04 10.31
N GLU A 91 2.41 5.71 11.26
CA GLU A 91 3.34 6.67 11.88
C GLU A 91 4.29 7.30 10.85
N HIS A 92 4.90 6.48 9.98
CA HIS A 92 5.76 6.98 8.90
C HIS A 92 4.98 7.82 7.90
N SER A 93 3.76 7.40 7.55
CA SER A 93 2.87 8.15 6.66
C SER A 93 2.60 9.53 7.22
N LYS A 94 2.24 9.65 8.50
CA LYS A 94 2.00 10.94 9.19
C LYS A 94 3.23 11.85 9.21
N ARG A 95 4.44 11.29 9.32
CA ARG A 95 5.70 12.06 9.35
C ARG A 95 6.24 12.45 7.98
N SER A 96 5.73 11.87 6.90
CA SER A 96 6.11 12.26 5.54
C SER A 96 5.70 13.71 5.24
N ASN A 97 6.31 14.35 4.25
CA ASN A 97 5.93 15.72 3.86
C ASN A 97 4.47 15.79 3.42
N LEU A 98 4.02 14.80 2.63
CA LEU A 98 2.64 14.67 2.21
C LEU A 98 1.71 14.39 3.39
N GLY A 99 2.09 13.50 4.31
CA GLY A 99 1.28 13.19 5.48
C GLY A 99 1.12 14.39 6.41
N ARG A 100 2.18 15.15 6.67
CA ARG A 100 2.10 16.40 7.45
C ARG A 100 1.18 17.42 6.80
N LEU A 101 1.23 17.55 5.47
CA LEU A 101 0.31 18.40 4.71
C LEU A 101 -1.15 17.92 4.88
N MET A 102 -1.38 16.61 4.75
CA MET A 102 -2.71 16.01 4.90
C MET A 102 -3.24 16.12 6.32
N GLU A 103 -2.41 15.98 7.35
CA GLU A 103 -2.82 16.15 8.76
C GLU A 103 -3.20 17.61 9.03
N THR A 104 -2.48 18.56 8.42
CA THR A 104 -2.73 20.00 8.60
C THR A 104 -3.99 20.47 7.87
N HIS A 105 -4.22 20.00 6.65
CA HIS A 105 -5.28 20.53 5.77
C HIS A 105 -6.43 19.56 5.50
N GLY A 106 -6.20 18.26 5.67
CA GLY A 106 -7.18 17.21 5.41
C GLY A 106 -8.47 17.34 6.22
N PRO A 107 -8.42 17.64 7.54
CA PRO A 107 -9.64 17.89 8.32
C PRO A 107 -10.46 19.07 7.79
N ASN A 108 -9.80 20.14 7.31
CA ASN A 108 -10.51 21.29 6.75
C ASN A 108 -11.05 21.01 5.34
N LEU A 109 -10.32 20.23 4.53
CA LEU A 109 -10.68 19.94 3.15
C LEU A 109 -11.75 18.85 3.02
N LEU A 110 -11.70 17.81 3.87
CA LEU A 110 -12.56 16.64 3.80
C LEU A 110 -13.56 16.57 4.97
N GLY A 111 -13.43 17.45 5.98
CA GLY A 111 -14.29 17.46 7.15
C GLY A 111 -14.27 16.12 7.89
N PRO A 112 -15.45 15.59 8.28
CA PRO A 112 -15.55 14.31 8.99
C PRO A 112 -15.10 13.09 8.16
N SER A 113 -14.87 13.25 6.85
CA SER A 113 -14.37 12.19 5.99
C SER A 113 -12.85 11.99 6.10
N TYR A 114 -12.12 12.93 6.73
CA TYR A 114 -10.71 12.75 7.03
C TYR A 114 -10.52 11.77 8.20
N LYS A 115 -9.72 10.73 7.99
CA LYS A 115 -9.38 9.71 9.00
C LYS A 115 -7.88 9.72 9.26
N ASP A 116 -7.11 9.47 8.21
CA ASP A 116 -5.65 9.41 8.28
C ASP A 116 -5.02 9.55 6.89
N PRO A 117 -3.71 9.82 6.79
CA PRO A 117 -3.03 10.04 5.51
C PRO A 117 -3.04 8.86 4.55
N ILE A 118 -3.22 7.62 5.02
CA ILE A 118 -3.27 6.44 4.14
C ILE A 118 -4.70 6.29 3.61
N THR A 119 -5.67 6.21 4.51
CA THR A 119 -7.08 5.95 4.17
C THR A 119 -7.73 7.12 3.42
N SER A 120 -7.40 8.35 3.79
CA SER A 120 -7.98 9.55 3.20
C SER A 120 -7.24 10.05 1.97
N PHE A 121 -6.13 9.44 1.55
CA PHE A 121 -5.36 9.88 0.40
C PHE A 121 -6.16 9.98 -0.90
N PRO A 122 -6.99 9.00 -1.30
CA PRO A 122 -7.75 9.10 -2.55
C PRO A 122 -8.72 10.29 -2.55
N LEU A 123 -9.41 10.52 -1.42
CA LEU A 123 -10.33 11.64 -1.26
C LEU A 123 -9.60 12.98 -1.23
N PHE A 124 -8.48 13.05 -0.51
CA PHE A 124 -7.63 14.23 -0.45
C PHE A 124 -7.10 14.60 -1.83
N HIS A 125 -6.60 13.62 -2.58
CA HIS A 125 -6.09 13.80 -3.95
C HIS A 125 -7.17 14.34 -4.88
N ASN A 126 -8.37 13.75 -4.88
CA ASN A 126 -9.49 14.18 -5.72
C ASN A 126 -9.98 15.59 -5.37
N SER A 127 -10.13 15.89 -4.07
CA SER A 127 -10.55 17.22 -3.59
C SER A 127 -9.52 18.30 -3.90
N THR A 128 -8.23 17.97 -3.84
CA THR A 128 -7.14 18.87 -4.21
C THR A 128 -7.15 19.13 -5.72
N GLY A 129 -7.35 18.10 -6.56
CA GLY A 129 -7.52 18.27 -8.01
C GLY A 129 -8.69 19.19 -8.37
N HIS A 130 -9.82 19.07 -7.67
CA HIS A 130 -10.98 19.95 -7.86
C HIS A 130 -10.74 21.37 -7.33
N PHE A 131 -10.01 21.53 -6.22
CA PHE A 131 -9.61 22.83 -5.68
C PHE A 131 -8.65 23.57 -6.62
N PHE A 132 -7.67 22.87 -7.21
CA PHE A 132 -6.80 23.44 -8.24
C PHE A 132 -7.59 23.78 -9.51
N SER A 133 -8.51 22.93 -9.98
CA SER A 133 -9.34 23.24 -11.16
C SER A 133 -10.27 24.44 -10.94
N ARG A 134 -10.78 24.66 -9.72
CA ARG A 134 -11.62 25.81 -9.38
C ARG A 134 -10.83 27.10 -9.16
N ASN A 135 -9.66 27.04 -8.52
CA ASN A 135 -8.90 28.23 -8.13
C ASN A 135 -7.76 28.59 -9.09
N PHE A 136 -7.32 27.67 -9.96
CA PHE A 136 -6.48 27.95 -11.12
C PHE A 136 -7.33 27.81 -12.41
N ARG A 137 -8.36 28.65 -12.55
CA ARG A 137 -8.75 29.10 -13.89
C ARG A 137 -7.64 30.06 -14.34
N PHE A 138 -6.73 29.58 -15.18
CA PHE A 138 -5.84 30.47 -15.94
C PHE A 138 -6.71 31.56 -16.59
N PRO A 139 -6.35 32.85 -16.49
CA PRO A 139 -6.95 33.85 -17.35
C PRO A 139 -6.44 33.57 -18.76
N LEU A 140 -7.22 32.83 -19.54
CA LEU A 140 -7.14 32.87 -21.00
C LEU A 140 -7.64 34.25 -21.43
N LEU A 141 -6.80 35.26 -21.25
CA LEU A 141 -6.96 36.57 -21.84
C LEU A 141 -5.81 36.77 -22.84
N ASN A 142 -6.21 36.74 -24.11
CA ASN A 142 -5.56 37.35 -25.26
C ASN A 142 -4.10 36.98 -25.55
N LEU A 143 -3.93 35.92 -26.36
CA LEU A 143 -2.86 35.84 -27.35
C LEU A 143 -3.48 35.47 -28.69
N GLN A 144 -4.18 36.44 -29.28
CA GLN A 144 -4.64 36.37 -30.65
C GLN A 144 -4.42 37.74 -31.30
N THR A 145 -3.15 38.08 -31.53
CA THR A 145 -2.66 38.95 -32.61
C THR A 145 -1.13 38.98 -32.56
N ALA A 146 -0.50 38.23 -33.45
CA ALA A 146 0.67 38.66 -34.23
C ALA A 146 1.01 37.49 -35.17
N PHE A 147 0.82 37.74 -36.47
CA PHE A 147 1.45 36.99 -37.55
C PHE A 147 2.96 37.20 -37.50
#